data_AF-A0A223HZ36-F1
#
_entry.id   AF-A0A223HZ36-F1
#
_cell.length_a   1.000
_cell.length_b   1.000
_cell.length_c   1.000
_cell.angle_alpha   90.00
_cell.angle_beta   90.00
_cell.angle_gamma   90.00
#
_symmetry.space_group_name_H-M   'P 1'
#
loop_
_entity.id
_entity.type
_entity.pdbx_description
1 polymer ?
#
loop_
_entity_poly.entity_id
_entity_poly.type
_entity_poly.pdbx_seq_one_letter_code
_entity_poly.pdbx_strand_id
1 'polypeptide(L)' 'MSHNKRITENSSIIQYLMKLNFALYFTKPVIRHIVEFIIAATQKGYSGTVTDIVNLSFANCHRTTFGKFLSQGV' A
#
# COMPACT_ATOMS: atom_id res chain seq x y z
N MET A 1 -7.22 0.06 -24.66
CA MET A 1 -7.40 -1.21 -23.93
C MET A 1 -6.82 -1.04 -22.53
N SER A 2 -7.64 -0.69 -21.52
CA SER A 2 -7.18 -0.58 -20.13
C SER A 2 -7.00 -1.98 -19.55
N HIS A 3 -5.75 -2.40 -19.33
CA HIS A 3 -5.48 -3.59 -18.53
C HIS A 3 -5.74 -3.21 -17.07
N ASN A 4 -6.97 -3.40 -16.59
CA ASN A 4 -7.29 -3.36 -15.16
C ASN A 4 -6.68 -4.59 -14.47
N LYS A 5 -5.35 -4.69 -14.46
CA LYS A 5 -4.62 -5.70 -13.70
C LYS A 5 -4.61 -5.23 -12.24
N ARG A 6 -5.76 -5.39 -11.57
CA ARG A 6 -5.85 -5.19 -10.12
C ARG A 6 -4.93 -6.23 -9.48
N ILE A 7 -3.87 -5.76 -8.84
CA ILE A 7 -3.03 -6.60 -7.98
C ILE A 7 -3.97 -7.14 -6.90
N THR A 8 -4.21 -8.45 -6.91
CA THR A 8 -5.11 -9.12 -5.96
C THR A 8 -4.45 -9.25 -4.59
N GLU A 9 -5.27 -9.36 -3.55
CA GLU A 9 -4.87 -9.37 -2.13
C GLU A 9 -3.84 -10.46 -1.75
N ASN A 10 -3.67 -11.50 -2.59
CA ASN A 10 -2.65 -12.55 -2.45
C ASN A 10 -1.25 -12.04 -2.85
N SER A 11 -0.82 -10.92 -2.27
CA SER A 11 0.37 -10.23 -2.74
C SER A 11 1.63 -10.99 -2.36
N SER A 12 2.34 -11.46 -3.39
CA SER A 12 3.76 -11.79 -3.34
C SER A 12 4.59 -10.69 -2.65
N ILE A 13 4.08 -9.45 -2.65
CA ILE A 13 4.63 -8.28 -1.93
C ILE A 13 4.70 -8.55 -0.42
N ILE A 14 3.61 -9.00 0.23
CA ILE A 14 3.64 -9.32 1.67
C ILE A 14 4.68 -10.39 1.94
N GLN A 15 4.68 -11.49 1.18
CA GLN A 15 5.65 -12.58 1.38
C GLN A 15 7.09 -12.09 1.19
N TYR A 16 7.32 -11.22 0.21
CA TYR A 16 8.62 -10.60 -0.02
C TYR A 16 9.07 -9.71 1.15
N LEU A 17 8.18 -8.86 1.67
CA LEU A 17 8.48 -8.04 2.85
C LEU A 17 8.79 -8.89 4.08
N MET A 18 8.07 -10.01 4.27
CA MET A 18 8.35 -10.94 5.37
C MET A 18 9.73 -11.61 5.20
N LYS A 19 10.12 -11.98 3.97
CA LYS A 19 11.48 -12.49 3.68
C LYS A 19 12.58 -11.46 3.95
N LEU A 20 12.28 -10.18 3.79
CA LEU A 20 13.17 -9.07 4.15
C LEU A 20 13.15 -8.75 5.67
N ASN A 21 12.48 -9.57 6.48
CA ASN A 21 12.35 -9.40 7.93
C ASN A 21 11.65 -8.10 8.36
N PHE A 22 10.76 -7.53 7.53
CA PHE A 22 9.99 -6.33 7.91
C PHE A 22 9.15 -6.55 9.18
N ALA A 23 8.74 -7.79 9.46
CA ALA A 23 8.02 -8.15 10.68
C ALA A 23 8.81 -7.92 11.98
N LEU A 24 10.14 -7.78 11.91
CA LEU A 24 10.96 -7.43 13.07
C LEU A 24 10.91 -5.94 13.40
N TYR A 25 10.60 -5.11 12.41
CA TYR A 25 10.67 -3.64 12.52
C TYR A 25 9.29 -2.99 12.55
N PHE A 26 8.27 -3.65 12.00
CA PHE A 26 6.97 -3.05 11.76
C PHE A 26 5.84 -3.95 12.25
N THR A 27 4.82 -3.30 12.84
CA THR A 27 3.61 -3.99 13.25
C THR A 27 2.78 -4.42 12.02
N LYS A 28 1.90 -5.41 12.18
CA LYS A 28 1.03 -5.88 11.09
C LYS A 28 0.23 -4.76 10.41
N PRO A 29 -0.35 -3.77 11.13
CA PRO A 29 -1.05 -2.64 10.50
C PRO A 29 -0.13 -1.80 9.60
N VAL A 30 1.12 -1.61 10.00
CA VAL A 30 2.11 -0.84 9.21
C VAL A 30 2.46 -1.59 7.93
N ILE A 31 2.77 -2.88 8.04
CA ILE A 31 3.08 -3.72 6.87
C ILE A 31 1.92 -3.69 5.89
N ARG A 32 0.67 -3.73 6.39
CA ARG A 32 -0.53 -3.60 5.56
C ARG A 32 -0.57 -2.26 4.82
N HIS A 33 -0.33 -1.13 5.50
CA HIS A 33 -0.29 0.18 4.86
C HIS A 33 0.83 0.31 3.82
N ILE A 34 2.01 -0.28 4.07
CA ILE A 34 3.09 -0.33 3.08
C ILE A 34 2.65 -1.08 1.82
N VAL A 35 2.05 -2.26 1.98
CA VAL A 35 1.60 -3.10 0.87
C VAL A 35 0.52 -2.40 0.04
N GLU A 36 -0.48 -1.84 0.72
CA GLU A 36 -1.57 -1.10 0.08
C GLU A 36 -1.05 0.12 -0.68
N PHE A 37 -0.11 0.86 -0.11
CA PHE A 37 0.55 1.96 -0.78
C PHE A 37 1.27 1.51 -2.05
N ILE A 38 2.08 0.44 -1.98
CA ILE A 38 2.81 -0.09 -3.15
C ILE A 38 1.83 -0.54 -4.24
N ILE A 39 0.77 -1.26 -3.88
CA ILE A 39 -0.25 -1.73 -4.81
C ILE A 39 -0.92 -0.56 -5.52
N ALA A 40 -1.43 0.41 -4.75
CA ALA A 40 -2.18 1.52 -5.29
C ALA A 40 -1.31 2.47 -6.12
N ALA A 41 -0.08 2.75 -5.69
CA ALA A 41 0.89 3.53 -6.44
C ALA A 41 1.26 2.84 -7.77
N THR A 42 1.48 1.53 -7.75
CA THR A 42 1.77 0.74 -8.97
C THR A 42 0.58 0.74 -9.93
N GLN A 43 -0.64 0.54 -9.43
CA GLN A 43 -1.86 0.58 -10.25
C GLN A 43 -2.08 1.94 -10.92
N LYS A 44 -1.65 3.02 -10.26
CA LYS A 44 -1.72 4.38 -10.81
C LYS A 44 -0.51 4.76 -11.67
N GLY A 45 0.49 3.88 -11.80
CA GLY A 45 1.71 4.16 -12.56
C GLY A 45 2.61 5.22 -11.91
N TYR A 46 2.56 5.35 -10.57
CA TYR A 46 3.36 6.30 -9.78
C TYR A 46 3.15 7.79 -10.14
N SER A 47 2.10 8.13 -10.89
CA SER A 47 1.78 9.51 -11.28
C SER A 47 0.53 10.04 -10.54
N GLY A 48 0.20 9.47 -9.38
CA GLY A 48 -1.02 9.74 -8.63
C GLY A 48 -0.83 10.54 -7.36
N THR A 49 -1.95 11.04 -6.83
CA THR A 49 -2.03 11.70 -5.52
C THR A 49 -2.30 10.70 -4.39
N VAL A 50 -2.13 11.13 -3.14
CA VAL A 50 -2.53 10.32 -1.96
C VAL A 50 -4.02 9.95 -2.01
N THR A 51 -4.86 10.78 -2.63
CA THR A 51 -6.28 10.47 -2.84
C THR A 51 -6.46 9.28 -3.80
N ASP A 52 -5.67 9.21 -4.88
CA ASP A 52 -5.69 8.05 -5.78
C ASP A 52 -5.27 6.77 -5.05
N ILE A 53 -4.32 6.88 -4.12
CA ILE A 53 -3.86 5.74 -3.30
C ILE A 53 -5.00 5.18 -2.45
N VAL A 54 -5.79 6.04 -1.81
CA VAL A 54 -6.95 5.63 -0.99
C VAL A 54 -8.02 4.98 -1.87
N ASN A 55 -8.28 5.55 -3.05
CA ASN A 55 -9.30 5.03 -3.97
C ASN A 55 -8.94 3.67 -4.60
N LEU A 56 -7.65 3.38 -4.72
CA LEU A 56 -7.12 2.14 -5.30
C LEU A 56 -6.67 1.12 -4.25
N SER A 57 -6.53 1.54 -2.99
CA SER A 57 -6.23 0.67 -1.87
C SER A 57 -7.44 -0.17 -1.46
N PHE A 58 -7.15 -1.36 -0.92
CA PHE A 58 -8.16 -2.22 -0.28
C PHE A 58 -8.49 -1.78 1.15
N ALA A 59 -7.71 -0.89 1.77
CA ALA A 59 -8.07 -0.32 3.06
C ALA A 59 -9.19 0.69 2.93
N ASN A 60 -10.29 0.40 3.60
CA ASN A 60 -11.29 1.40 3.91
C ASN A 60 -10.76 2.35 5.00
N CYS A 61 -9.96 3.34 4.61
CA CYS A 61 -9.38 4.33 5.52
C CYS A 61 -9.49 5.74 4.95
N HIS A 62 -9.50 6.74 5.84
CA HIS A 62 -9.57 8.14 5.41
C HIS A 62 -8.27 8.59 4.76
N ARG A 63 -8.32 9.51 3.78
CA ARG A 63 -7.13 10.02 3.08
C ARG A 63 -6.04 10.58 4.00
N THR A 64 -6.44 11.12 5.14
CA THR A 64 -5.50 11.65 6.13
C THR A 64 -4.70 10.55 6.81
N THR A 65 -5.17 9.31 6.84
CA THR A 65 -4.44 8.17 7.42
C THR A 65 -3.16 7.91 6.62
N PHE A 66 -3.25 7.78 5.30
CA PHE A 66 -2.05 7.68 4.45
C PHE A 66 -1.20 8.95 4.49
N GLY A 67 -1.82 10.13 4.53
CA GLY A 67 -1.06 11.39 4.68
C GLY A 67 -0.23 11.45 5.96
N LYS A 68 -0.81 11.03 7.10
CA LYS A 68 -0.09 10.93 8.38
C LYS A 68 0.99 9.86 8.33
N PHE A 69 0.65 8.67 7.83
CA PHE A 69 1.60 7.56 7.68
C PHE A 69 2.85 7.97 6.89
N LEU A 70 2.68 8.68 5.77
CA LEU A 70 3.80 9.10 4.92
C LEU A 70 4.61 10.28 5.51
N SER A 71 3.98 11.14 6.30
CA SER A 71 4.64 12.34 6.85
C SER A 71 5.30 12.10 8.20
N GLN A 72 4.71 11.25 9.04
CA GLN A 72 5.14 11.02 10.41
C GLN A 72 5.74 9.62 10.61
N GLY A 73 5.53 8.70 9.67
CA GLY A 73 5.94 7.31 9.84
C GLY A 73 5.05 6.55 10.82
N VAL A 74 5.67 5.62 11.54
CA VAL A 74 5.08 4.79 12.61
C VAL A 74 5.62 5.26 13.95
#